data_AF-A0A314L1Z5-F1
#
_entry.id   AF-A0A314L1Z5-F1
#
_cell.length_a   1.000
_cell.length_b   1.000
_cell.length_c   1.000
_cell.angle_alpha   90.00
_cell.angle_beta   90.00
_cell.angle_gamma   90.00
#
_symmetry.space_group_name_H-M   'P 1'
#
loop_
_entity.id
_entity.type
_entity.pdbx_description
1 polymer ?
#
loop_
_entity_poly.entity_id
_entity_poly.type
_entity_poly.pdbx_seq_one_letter_code
_entity_poly.pdbx_strand_id
1 'polypeptide(L)'
;MVTSVQTLLNNYPLIVTFIIERRYWLKKIELLNLQKIKTVSIRAKGHQRVKIQAPTLQHLLLFFMLQKILLTWILLNVNLKSLELSLVRISDGFLEHIISRFQSLESLTLHHVGLERKGSTLVGSRSLKDLKICSYTSIGEIDAPNLVSLEYVGYPIPELKIAEESSQLKHSNIELAIHNNLSAAFLCKLRKLLSNLTSWSQPFLYFYKCNEIK
;
A
#
# COMPACT_ATOMS: atom_id res chain seq x y z
N MET A 1 19.18 24.56 2.53
CA MET A 1 19.07 23.35 1.67
C MET A 1 17.69 23.15 1.04
N VAL A 2 16.57 23.36 1.76
CA VAL A 2 15.22 23.09 1.22
C VAL A 2 14.80 24.07 0.11
N THR A 3 15.16 25.36 0.25
CA THR A 3 14.86 26.40 -0.75
C THR A 3 15.62 26.19 -2.06
N SER A 4 16.90 25.80 -1.99
CA SER A 4 17.76 25.62 -3.16
C SER A 4 17.28 24.50 -4.10
N VAL A 5 16.76 23.40 -3.53
CA VAL A 5 16.27 22.26 -4.32
C VAL A 5 14.90 22.54 -4.93
N GLN A 6 13.98 23.17 -4.20
CA GLN A 6 12.67 23.54 -4.75
C GLN A 6 12.79 24.54 -5.92
N THR A 7 13.67 25.54 -5.79
CA THR A 7 13.95 26.48 -6.88
C THR A 7 14.51 25.76 -8.11
N LEU A 8 15.43 24.81 -7.91
CA LEU A 8 15.95 23.97 -8.99
C LEU A 8 14.81 23.19 -9.68
N LEU A 9 14.00 22.45 -8.93
CA LEU A 9 12.94 21.61 -9.51
C LEU A 9 11.89 22.44 -10.28
N ASN A 10 11.64 23.68 -9.86
CA ASN A 10 10.71 24.56 -10.56
C ASN A 10 11.29 25.21 -11.82
N ASN A 11 12.60 25.47 -11.83
CA ASN A 11 13.28 26.09 -12.97
C ASN A 11 13.60 25.10 -14.10
N TYR A 12 13.56 23.78 -13.84
CA TYR A 12 13.89 22.75 -14.82
C TYR A 12 12.69 21.85 -15.13
N PRO A 13 11.89 22.19 -16.16
CA PRO A 13 10.61 21.53 -16.47
C PRO A 13 10.69 20.03 -16.74
N LEU A 14 11.85 19.60 -17.22
CA LEU A 14 12.09 18.23 -17.66
C LEU A 14 12.29 17.28 -16.48
N ILE A 15 12.60 17.81 -15.29
CA ILE A 15 12.69 17.02 -14.08
C ILE A 15 11.27 16.71 -13.63
N VAL A 16 10.82 15.48 -13.88
CA VAL A 16 9.50 14.97 -13.48
C VAL A 16 9.58 13.96 -12.33
N THR A 17 10.78 13.50 -12.01
CA THR A 17 11.05 12.51 -10.95
C THR A 17 11.97 13.12 -9.92
N PHE A 18 11.61 12.98 -8.66
CA PHE A 18 12.40 13.46 -7.54
C PHE A 18 12.61 12.35 -6.51
N ILE A 19 13.88 12.06 -6.22
CA ILE A 19 14.27 10.96 -5.33
C ILE A 19 15.09 11.53 -4.17
N ILE A 20 14.68 11.22 -2.95
CA ILE A 20 15.45 11.49 -1.74
C ILE A 20 15.85 10.15 -1.13
N GLU A 21 17.16 9.89 -1.09
CA GLU A 21 17.72 8.80 -0.30
C GLU A 21 18.62 9.37 0.79
N ARG A 22 18.23 9.15 2.05
CA ARG A 22 18.99 9.63 3.20
C ARG A 22 19.19 8.50 4.19
N ARG A 23 20.46 8.26 4.51
CA ARG A 23 20.86 7.29 5.55
C ARG A 23 20.78 7.86 6.97
N TYR A 24 20.70 9.18 7.10
CA TYR A 24 20.68 9.90 8.37
C TYR A 24 19.28 10.36 8.75
N TRP A 25 19.11 10.67 10.04
CA TRP A 25 17.85 11.09 10.63
C TRP A 25 17.35 12.41 10.02
N LEU A 26 16.18 12.37 9.39
CA LEU A 26 15.45 13.57 8.97
C LEU A 26 14.27 13.79 9.91
N LYS A 27 14.23 14.95 10.59
CA LYS A 27 13.08 15.32 11.44
C LYS A 27 11.85 15.77 10.63
N LYS A 28 12.06 16.31 9.43
CA LYS A 28 11.02 16.94 8.61
C LYS A 28 11.40 16.92 7.13
N ILE A 29 10.44 16.62 6.26
CA ILE A 29 10.58 16.75 4.81
C ILE A 29 9.42 17.62 4.30
N GLU A 30 9.76 18.73 3.65
CA GLU A 30 8.79 19.61 3.02
C GLU A 30 9.15 19.83 1.55
N LEU A 31 8.30 19.33 0.67
CA LEU A 31 8.38 19.48 -0.77
C LEU A 31 7.19 20.29 -1.23
N LEU A 32 7.38 21.59 -1.41
CA LEU A 32 6.32 22.53 -1.69
C LEU A 32 6.43 23.05 -3.12
N ASN A 33 5.28 23.39 -3.70
CA ASN A 33 5.16 24.04 -5.01
C ASN A 33 5.82 23.28 -6.16
N LEU A 34 5.79 21.95 -6.13
CA LEU A 34 6.36 21.12 -7.20
C LEU A 34 5.37 21.00 -8.36
N GLN A 35 5.44 21.91 -9.32
CA GLN A 35 4.42 22.03 -10.38
C GLN A 35 4.50 20.93 -11.45
N LYS A 36 5.68 20.35 -11.67
CA LYS A 36 5.92 19.42 -12.80
C LYS A 36 6.31 18.00 -12.36
N ILE A 37 6.48 17.78 -11.06
CA ILE A 37 6.90 16.50 -10.51
C ILE A 37 5.74 15.51 -10.55
N LYS A 38 5.93 14.43 -11.30
CA LYS A 38 5.02 13.29 -11.42
C LYS A 38 5.38 12.17 -10.45
N THR A 39 6.65 12.03 -10.08
CA THR A 39 7.10 10.94 -9.21
C THR A 39 7.94 11.47 -8.06
N VAL A 40 7.57 11.09 -6.83
CA VAL A 40 8.37 11.34 -5.63
C VAL A 40 8.70 10.01 -4.96
N SER A 41 9.98 9.76 -4.73
CA SER A 41 10.46 8.63 -3.94
C SER A 41 11.26 9.13 -2.75
N ILE A 42 10.88 8.71 -1.55
CA ILE A 42 11.55 9.11 -0.30
C ILE A 42 11.93 7.85 0.47
N ARG A 43 13.23 7.66 0.64
CA ARG A 43 13.83 6.64 1.50
C ARG A 43 14.60 7.34 2.62
N ALA A 44 14.09 7.28 3.84
CA ALA A 44 14.75 7.90 4.99
C ALA A 44 14.52 7.17 6.32
N LYS A 45 15.31 7.56 7.33
CA LYS A 45 15.21 7.06 8.72
C LYS A 45 14.77 8.21 9.66
N GLY A 46 14.06 7.90 10.76
CA GLY A 46 13.63 8.88 11.77
C GLY A 46 12.16 9.30 11.65
N HIS A 47 11.62 9.92 12.72
CA HIS A 47 10.19 10.24 12.82
C HIS A 47 9.91 11.40 11.90
N GLN A 48 9.09 11.17 10.87
CA GLN A 48 8.97 12.11 9.78
C GLN A 48 7.56 12.67 9.64
N ARG A 49 7.50 13.99 9.74
CA ARG A 49 6.44 14.78 9.15
C ARG A 49 6.83 15.04 7.71
N VAL A 50 6.15 14.36 6.79
CA VAL A 50 6.32 14.54 5.35
C VAL A 50 5.17 15.41 4.85
N LYS A 51 5.50 16.55 4.27
CA LYS A 51 4.57 17.45 3.60
C LYS A 51 4.97 17.55 2.15
N ILE A 52 4.09 17.13 1.25
CA ILE A 52 4.29 17.21 -0.19
C ILE A 52 3.12 17.98 -0.78
N GLN A 53 3.43 19.00 -1.58
CA GLN A 53 2.48 19.76 -2.36
C GLN A 53 2.96 19.75 -3.81
N ALA A 54 2.39 18.83 -4.59
CA ALA A 54 2.74 18.55 -5.97
C ALA A 54 1.47 18.19 -6.74
N PRO A 55 0.78 19.16 -7.37
CA PRO A 55 -0.52 18.91 -8.02
C PRO A 55 -0.46 17.89 -9.16
N THR A 56 0.69 17.77 -9.82
CA THR A 56 0.92 16.86 -10.95
C THR A 56 1.44 15.48 -10.53
N LEU A 57 1.56 15.22 -9.22
CA LEU A 57 2.08 13.98 -8.69
C LEU A 57 1.15 12.81 -9.04
N GLN A 58 1.73 11.77 -9.62
CA GLN A 58 1.04 10.54 -10.02
C GLN A 58 1.55 9.33 -9.25
N HIS A 59 2.82 9.34 -8.85
CA HIS A 59 3.48 8.21 -8.19
C HIS A 59 4.19 8.67 -6.92
N LEU A 60 3.88 8.03 -5.79
CA LEU A 60 4.49 8.32 -4.50
C LEU A 60 5.02 7.05 -3.87
N LEU A 61 6.32 7.02 -3.60
CA LEU A 61 7.00 5.89 -2.95
C LEU A 61 7.62 6.36 -1.64
N LEU A 62 7.22 5.74 -0.54
CA LEU A 62 7.62 6.10 0.81
C LEU A 62 8.21 4.90 1.54
N PHE A 63 9.51 4.94 1.82
CA PHE A 63 10.22 3.93 2.58
C PHE A 63 10.77 4.52 3.87
N PHE A 64 10.26 4.04 5.01
CA PHE A 64 10.69 4.51 6.34
C PHE A 64 10.83 3.34 7.29
N MET A 65 12.00 3.18 7.93
CA MET A 65 12.31 2.00 8.76
C MET A 65 11.52 1.96 10.10
N LEU A 66 10.32 1.36 10.11
CA LEU A 66 9.51 0.95 11.28
C LEU A 66 9.02 2.09 12.20
N GLN A 67 8.67 3.24 11.63
CA GLN A 67 8.25 4.41 12.42
C GLN A 67 6.84 4.88 12.08
N LYS A 68 6.17 5.47 13.08
CA LYS A 68 4.87 6.10 12.90
C LYS A 68 5.03 7.28 11.96
N ILE A 69 4.31 7.24 10.85
CA ILE A 69 4.25 8.35 9.92
C ILE A 69 3.00 9.15 10.23
N LEU A 70 3.21 10.43 10.53
CA LEU A 70 2.14 11.40 10.46
C LEU A 70 2.24 12.09 9.11
N LEU A 71 1.50 11.58 8.12
CA LEU A 71 1.31 12.32 6.87
C LEU A 71 0.29 13.42 7.15
N THR A 72 0.75 14.62 7.50
CA THR A 72 -0.11 15.80 7.51
C THR A 72 -0.38 16.19 6.05
N TRP A 73 -1.42 15.60 5.49
CA TRP A 73 -1.74 15.67 4.07
C TRP A 73 -2.29 17.03 3.67
N ILE A 74 -1.40 17.95 3.30
CA ILE A 74 -1.77 19.04 2.39
C ILE A 74 -1.55 18.53 0.95
N LEU A 75 -2.06 17.32 0.66
CA LEU A 75 -2.23 16.78 -0.68
C LEU A 75 -3.60 17.23 -1.21
N LEU A 76 -3.87 18.53 -1.08
CA LEU A 76 -5.09 19.12 -1.63
C LEU A 76 -4.96 19.03 -3.17
N ASN A 77 -5.60 18.02 -3.76
CA ASN A 77 -5.84 17.86 -5.20
C ASN A 77 -4.71 17.20 -6.00
N VAL A 78 -4.34 15.98 -5.60
CA VAL A 78 -3.38 15.16 -6.35
C VAL A 78 -4.11 14.02 -7.06
N ASN A 79 -3.93 13.92 -8.38
CA ASN A 79 -4.45 12.84 -9.22
C ASN A 79 -3.54 11.60 -9.11
N LEU A 80 -3.32 11.14 -7.87
CA LEU A 80 -2.37 10.09 -7.56
C LEU A 80 -2.87 8.76 -8.14
N LYS A 81 -2.02 8.10 -8.94
CA LYS A 81 -2.30 6.82 -9.59
C LYS A 81 -1.67 5.65 -8.87
N SER A 82 -0.52 5.86 -8.23
CA SER A 82 0.21 4.81 -7.55
C SER A 82 0.79 5.28 -6.23
N LEU A 83 0.59 4.47 -5.19
CA LEU A 83 1.13 4.68 -3.87
C LEU A 83 1.86 3.42 -3.39
N GLU A 84 3.12 3.58 -2.99
CA GLU A 84 3.90 2.55 -2.33
C GLU A 84 4.34 2.99 -0.93
N LEU A 85 4.04 2.17 0.06
CA LEU A 85 4.42 2.36 1.46
C LEU A 85 5.22 1.16 1.95
N SER A 86 6.43 1.41 2.41
CA SER A 86 7.39 0.38 2.80
C SER A 86 7.97 0.61 4.21
N LEU A 87 7.88 -0.40 5.07
CA LEU A 87 8.33 -0.43 6.47
C LEU A 87 7.65 0.59 7.40
N VAL A 88 6.53 1.17 6.98
CA VAL A 88 5.89 2.27 7.70
C VAL A 88 4.92 1.79 8.79
N ARG A 89 4.73 2.54 9.88
CA ARG A 89 3.57 2.37 10.77
C ARG A 89 2.52 3.43 10.45
N ILE A 90 1.30 3.00 10.14
CA ILE A 90 0.18 3.88 9.81
C ILE A 90 -0.88 3.84 10.89
N SER A 91 -1.54 4.97 11.11
CA SER A 91 -2.62 5.09 12.08
C SER A 91 -3.90 4.44 11.57
N ASP A 92 -4.85 4.21 12.48
CA ASP A 92 -6.19 3.76 12.14
C ASP A 92 -6.88 4.72 11.17
N GLY A 93 -7.69 4.18 10.25
CA GLY A 93 -8.41 4.95 9.22
C GLY A 93 -7.52 5.55 8.12
N PHE A 94 -6.19 5.38 8.19
CA PHE A 94 -5.27 5.93 7.19
C PHE A 94 -5.53 5.38 5.79
N LEU A 95 -5.79 4.07 5.68
CA LEU A 95 -6.10 3.41 4.40
C LEU A 95 -7.44 3.87 3.82
N GLU A 96 -8.47 4.00 4.66
CA GLU A 96 -9.78 4.54 4.28
C GLU A 96 -9.67 5.99 3.80
N HIS A 97 -8.84 6.79 4.47
CA HIS A 97 -8.54 8.16 4.06
C HIS A 97 -7.82 8.21 2.70
N ILE A 98 -6.87 7.31 2.43
CA ILE A 98 -6.21 7.21 1.12
C ILE A 98 -7.23 6.90 0.04
N ILE A 99 -8.05 5.87 0.23
CA ILE A 99 -9.03 5.43 -0.77
C ILE A 99 -10.06 6.53 -1.05
N SER A 100 -10.62 7.14 0.00
CA SER A 100 -11.61 8.20 -0.16
C SER A 100 -11.04 9.46 -0.81
N ARG A 101 -9.76 9.77 -0.57
CA ARG A 101 -9.10 10.97 -1.10
C ARG A 101 -8.63 10.80 -2.53
N PHE A 102 -8.04 9.66 -2.89
CA PHE A 102 -7.41 9.43 -4.18
C PHE A 102 -8.32 8.59 -5.08
N GLN A 103 -9.33 9.25 -5.65
CA GLN A 103 -10.31 8.61 -6.53
C GLN A 103 -9.70 8.00 -7.80
N SER A 104 -8.48 8.40 -8.17
CA SER A 104 -7.75 7.88 -9.35
C SER A 104 -6.65 6.88 -9.00
N LEU A 105 -6.59 6.39 -7.76
CA LEU A 105 -5.56 5.46 -7.32
C LEU A 105 -5.77 4.09 -7.97
N GLU A 106 -4.95 3.78 -8.97
CA GLU A 106 -4.99 2.53 -9.73
C GLU A 106 -4.14 1.43 -9.08
N SER A 107 -3.08 1.79 -8.34
CA SER A 107 -2.13 0.86 -7.75
C SER A 107 -1.78 1.21 -6.30
N LEU A 108 -1.82 0.21 -5.41
CA LEU A 108 -1.44 0.35 -4.01
C LEU A 108 -0.50 -0.79 -3.59
N THR A 109 0.67 -0.43 -3.05
CA THR A 109 1.64 -1.38 -2.51
C THR A 109 1.91 -1.08 -1.03
N LEU A 110 1.70 -2.08 -0.18
CA LEU A 110 1.92 -2.03 1.26
C LEU A 110 2.95 -3.10 1.66
N HIS A 111 4.20 -2.72 1.87
CA HIS A 111 5.27 -3.64 2.24
C HIS A 111 5.72 -3.44 3.68
N HIS A 112 5.60 -4.47 4.52
CA HIS A 112 5.88 -4.44 5.96
C HIS A 112 5.25 -3.25 6.69
N VAL A 113 3.97 -2.99 6.40
CA VAL A 113 3.22 -1.90 7.02
C VAL A 113 2.66 -2.37 8.36
N GLY A 114 2.97 -1.63 9.43
CA GLY A 114 2.40 -1.85 10.75
C GLY A 114 1.09 -1.09 10.92
N LEU A 115 -0.01 -1.81 11.14
CA LEU A 115 -1.33 -1.26 11.48
C LEU A 115 -1.49 -1.14 13.00
N GLU A 116 -1.99 -0.01 13.50
CA GLU A 116 -2.22 0.22 14.94
C GLU A 116 -3.38 -0.63 15.49
N ARG A 117 -4.48 -0.77 14.75
CA ARG A 117 -5.56 -1.74 15.04
C ARG A 117 -5.59 -2.92 14.08
N LYS A 118 -6.04 -4.05 14.62
CA LYS A 118 -6.36 -5.24 13.83
C LYS A 118 -7.66 -5.03 13.06
N GLY A 119 -7.68 -5.37 11.77
CA GLY A 119 -8.91 -5.40 10.96
C GLY A 119 -9.19 -4.13 10.17
N SER A 120 -8.18 -3.32 9.85
CA SER A 120 -8.39 -2.17 8.95
C SER A 120 -8.92 -2.62 7.59
N THR A 121 -9.93 -1.94 7.08
CA THR A 121 -10.61 -2.33 5.85
C THR A 121 -10.22 -1.41 4.70
N LEU A 122 -9.93 -1.99 3.54
CA LEU A 122 -9.80 -1.27 2.29
C LEU A 122 -11.19 -1.25 1.62
N VAL A 123 -12.07 -0.33 2.02
CA VAL A 123 -13.44 -0.24 1.46
C VAL A 123 -13.54 0.78 0.33
N GLY A 124 -14.20 0.41 -0.76
CA GLY A 124 -14.82 1.36 -1.68
C GLY A 124 -13.93 1.94 -2.77
N SER A 125 -12.78 1.34 -3.07
CA SER A 125 -11.95 1.83 -4.18
C SER A 125 -12.44 1.31 -5.52
N ARG A 126 -13.04 2.19 -6.33
CA ARG A 126 -13.49 1.85 -7.69
C ARG A 126 -12.40 1.98 -8.75
N SER A 127 -11.30 2.65 -8.46
CA SER A 127 -10.20 2.84 -9.41
C SER A 127 -9.06 1.84 -9.24
N LEU A 128 -8.96 1.20 -8.07
CA LEU A 128 -7.88 0.29 -7.76
C LEU A 128 -7.95 -0.98 -8.62
N LYS A 129 -6.87 -1.25 -9.35
CA LYS A 129 -6.70 -2.40 -10.24
C LYS A 129 -5.62 -3.35 -9.73
N ASP A 130 -4.58 -2.79 -9.12
CA ASP A 130 -3.42 -3.54 -8.63
C ASP A 130 -3.22 -3.33 -7.12
N LEU A 131 -3.23 -4.42 -6.36
CA LEU A 131 -3.00 -4.39 -4.93
C LEU A 131 -1.90 -5.36 -4.54
N LYS A 132 -0.84 -4.84 -3.93
CA LYS A 132 0.23 -5.62 -3.32
C LYS A 132 0.28 -5.39 -1.82
N ILE A 133 0.19 -6.46 -1.06
CA ILE A 133 0.24 -6.46 0.39
C ILE A 133 1.28 -7.48 0.82
N CYS A 134 2.35 -7.02 1.46
CA CYS A 134 3.30 -7.88 2.16
C CYS A 134 3.26 -7.50 3.63
N SER A 135 2.29 -8.02 4.38
CA SER A 135 2.05 -7.60 5.76
C SER A 135 1.72 -8.78 6.67
N TYR A 136 2.34 -8.79 7.86
CA TYR A 136 2.01 -9.71 8.95
C TYR A 136 1.01 -9.08 9.94
N THR A 137 0.40 -7.95 9.55
CA THR A 137 -0.66 -7.30 10.32
C THR A 137 -2.00 -7.50 9.61
N SER A 138 -3.06 -7.67 10.41
CA SER A 138 -4.39 -8.03 9.91
C SER A 138 -5.05 -6.90 9.15
N ILE A 139 -5.15 -7.10 7.83
CA ILE A 139 -6.10 -6.41 6.97
C ILE A 139 -7.42 -7.18 7.08
N GLY A 140 -8.49 -6.46 7.42
CA GLY A 140 -9.79 -7.07 7.68
C GLY A 140 -10.44 -7.53 6.38
N GLU A 141 -10.85 -6.55 5.58
CA GLU A 141 -11.59 -6.77 4.34
C GLU A 141 -11.03 -5.87 3.22
N ILE A 142 -11.18 -6.35 1.98
CA ILE A 142 -10.80 -5.64 0.75
C ILE A 142 -12.04 -5.63 -0.14
N ASP A 143 -12.62 -4.44 -0.29
CA ASP A 143 -13.72 -4.13 -1.20
C ASP A 143 -13.20 -3.21 -2.31
N ALA A 144 -12.84 -3.84 -3.43
CA ALA A 144 -12.31 -3.21 -4.62
C ALA A 144 -12.88 -3.92 -5.86
N PRO A 145 -14.04 -3.49 -6.37
CA PRO A 145 -14.80 -4.22 -7.39
C PRO A 145 -14.17 -4.27 -8.78
N ASN A 146 -13.09 -3.50 -9.01
CA ASN A 146 -12.36 -3.45 -10.26
C ASN A 146 -10.93 -4.00 -10.12
N LEU A 147 -10.66 -4.74 -9.05
CA LEU A 147 -9.35 -5.31 -8.78
C LEU A 147 -9.03 -6.45 -9.77
N VAL A 148 -7.90 -6.35 -10.47
CA VAL A 148 -7.45 -7.30 -11.49
C VAL A 148 -6.25 -8.13 -11.01
N SER A 149 -5.44 -7.55 -10.13
CA SER A 149 -4.19 -8.13 -9.65
C SER A 149 -4.12 -8.03 -8.13
N LEU A 150 -3.80 -9.16 -7.49
CA LEU A 150 -3.61 -9.25 -6.04
C LEU A 150 -2.34 -10.03 -5.74
N GLU A 151 -1.34 -9.35 -5.18
CA GLU A 151 -0.20 -9.99 -4.55
C GLU A 151 -0.36 -9.89 -3.03
N TYR A 152 -0.50 -11.02 -2.34
CA TYR A 152 -0.65 -11.05 -0.90
C TYR A 152 0.38 -11.96 -0.26
N VAL A 153 1.21 -11.42 0.63
CA VAL A 153 2.20 -12.16 1.42
C VAL A 153 1.97 -11.87 2.90
N GLY A 154 1.58 -12.89 3.67
CA GLY A 154 1.50 -12.79 5.13
C GLY A 154 0.30 -13.47 5.80
N TYR A 155 -0.16 -12.88 6.91
CA TYR A 155 -1.24 -13.37 7.76
C TYR A 155 -1.84 -12.23 8.59
N PRO A 156 -3.16 -12.24 8.92
CA PRO A 156 -4.22 -13.18 8.50
C PRO A 156 -4.82 -12.92 7.12
N ILE A 157 -5.43 -13.96 6.54
CA ILE A 157 -6.14 -13.93 5.25
C ILE A 157 -7.19 -12.80 5.25
N PRO A 158 -7.13 -11.85 4.29
CA PRO A 158 -8.14 -10.81 4.14
C PRO A 158 -9.43 -11.38 3.56
N GLU A 159 -10.56 -10.79 3.93
CA GLU A 159 -11.86 -11.10 3.29
C GLU A 159 -12.01 -10.25 2.01
N LEU A 160 -12.15 -10.91 0.86
CA LEU A 160 -12.38 -10.23 -0.42
C LEU A 160 -13.88 -10.06 -0.66
N LYS A 161 -14.34 -8.81 -0.83
CA LYS A 161 -15.65 -8.49 -1.38
C LYS A 161 -15.48 -8.04 -2.83
N ILE A 162 -15.50 -9.01 -3.72
CA ILE A 162 -15.37 -8.82 -5.16
C ILE A 162 -16.75 -9.07 -5.79
N ALA A 163 -17.12 -8.32 -6.82
CA ALA A 163 -18.41 -8.49 -7.49
C ALA A 163 -18.50 -9.87 -8.18
N GLU A 164 -19.63 -10.58 -8.03
CA GLU A 164 -19.85 -11.95 -8.51
C GLU A 164 -19.70 -12.13 -10.03
N GLU A 165 -19.91 -11.08 -10.83
CA GLU A 165 -19.88 -11.15 -12.31
C GLU A 165 -18.47 -11.25 -12.89
N SER A 166 -17.48 -11.57 -12.07
CA SER A 166 -16.11 -11.25 -12.41
C SER A 166 -15.13 -12.39 -12.18
N SER A 167 -14.58 -12.84 -13.30
CA SER A 167 -13.40 -13.70 -13.42
C SER A 167 -12.11 -12.98 -13.00
N GLN A 168 -12.14 -12.21 -11.89
CA GLN A 168 -11.48 -10.90 -11.82
C GLN A 168 -9.98 -10.89 -11.55
N LEU A 169 -9.47 -11.83 -10.76
CA LEU A 169 -8.05 -11.86 -10.39
C LEU A 169 -7.23 -12.67 -11.40
N LYS A 170 -6.84 -12.02 -12.50
CA LYS A 170 -6.08 -12.62 -13.60
C LYS A 170 -4.61 -12.84 -13.27
N HIS A 171 -4.05 -11.97 -12.44
CA HIS A 171 -2.62 -11.92 -12.14
C HIS A 171 -2.41 -11.86 -10.63
N SER A 172 -2.56 -13.01 -9.97
CA SER A 172 -2.49 -13.05 -8.51
C SER A 172 -1.51 -14.09 -8.00
N ASN A 173 -0.71 -13.66 -7.02
CA ASN A 173 0.18 -14.51 -6.24
C ASN A 173 -0.20 -14.36 -4.77
N ILE A 174 -0.44 -15.48 -4.11
CA ILE A 174 -0.82 -15.49 -2.70
C ILE A 174 0.15 -16.38 -1.97
N GLU A 175 0.90 -15.80 -1.03
CA GLU A 175 1.84 -16.44 -0.14
C GLU A 175 1.34 -16.32 1.30
N LEU A 176 0.74 -17.37 1.83
CA LEU A 176 0.22 -17.35 3.20
C LEU A 176 1.25 -17.90 4.18
N ALA A 177 1.56 -17.13 5.22
CA ALA A 177 2.37 -17.58 6.35
C ALA A 177 1.46 -18.15 7.45
N ILE A 178 1.37 -19.47 7.54
CA ILE A 178 0.42 -20.12 8.48
C ILE A 178 1.11 -20.34 9.83
N HIS A 179 0.60 -19.65 10.86
CA HIS A 179 1.02 -19.80 12.25
C HIS A 179 -0.11 -20.46 13.07
N ASN A 180 0.12 -21.67 13.57
CA ASN A 180 -0.79 -22.47 14.42
C ASN A 180 -1.85 -23.33 13.70
N ASN A 181 -2.67 -24.01 14.50
CA ASN A 181 -3.60 -25.07 14.12
C ASN A 181 -4.64 -24.59 13.09
N LEU A 182 -4.84 -25.38 12.04
CA LEU A 182 -5.78 -25.12 10.94
C LEU A 182 -7.22 -25.17 11.44
N SER A 183 -7.72 -24.07 11.99
CA SER A 183 -9.12 -24.00 12.42
C SER A 183 -10.08 -24.08 11.22
N ALA A 184 -11.27 -24.65 11.43
CA ALA A 184 -12.31 -24.68 10.41
C ALA A 184 -12.63 -23.27 9.87
N ALA A 185 -12.59 -22.24 10.73
CA ALA A 185 -12.79 -20.85 10.32
C ALA A 185 -11.69 -20.36 9.36
N PHE A 186 -10.43 -20.69 9.61
CA PHE A 186 -9.32 -20.36 8.71
C PHE A 186 -9.47 -21.04 7.36
N LEU A 187 -9.78 -22.35 7.35
CA LEU A 187 -9.99 -23.12 6.12
C LEU A 187 -11.18 -22.58 5.30
N CYS A 188 -12.26 -22.15 5.95
CA CYS A 188 -13.37 -21.49 5.28
C CYS A 188 -12.96 -20.18 4.61
N LYS A 189 -12.16 -19.35 5.28
CA LYS A 189 -11.62 -18.10 4.70
C LYS A 189 -10.68 -18.37 3.54
N LEU A 190 -9.80 -19.36 3.69
CA LEU A 190 -8.90 -19.80 2.62
C LEU A 190 -9.68 -20.27 1.40
N ARG A 191 -10.67 -21.15 1.59
CA ARG A 191 -11.53 -21.64 0.50
C ARG A 191 -12.21 -20.50 -0.25
N LYS A 192 -12.76 -19.52 0.47
CA LYS A 192 -13.36 -18.30 -0.12
C LYS A 192 -12.33 -17.45 -0.88
N LEU A 193 -11.12 -17.29 -0.36
CA LEU A 193 -10.06 -16.56 -1.04
C LEU A 193 -9.68 -17.25 -2.34
N LEU A 194 -9.44 -18.56 -2.29
CA LEU A 194 -9.04 -19.37 -3.44
C LEU A 194 -10.13 -19.44 -4.51
N SER A 195 -11.41 -19.45 -4.13
CA SER A 195 -12.51 -19.42 -5.12
C SER A 195 -12.59 -18.13 -5.93
N ASN A 196 -11.98 -17.04 -5.46
CA ASN A 196 -11.91 -15.77 -6.19
C ASN A 196 -10.73 -15.71 -7.19
N LEU A 197 -9.88 -16.74 -7.23
CA LEU A 197 -8.73 -16.77 -8.12
C LEU A 197 -9.07 -17.46 -9.45
N THR A 198 -8.44 -16.99 -10.52
CA THR A 198 -8.52 -17.66 -11.83
C THR A 198 -7.53 -18.82 -11.92
N SER A 199 -7.73 -19.69 -12.91
CA SER A 199 -6.91 -20.90 -13.17
C SER A 199 -5.42 -20.64 -13.45
N TRP A 200 -5.00 -19.37 -13.59
CA TRP A 200 -3.62 -18.96 -13.84
C TRP A 200 -2.88 -18.49 -12.57
N SER A 201 -3.57 -18.41 -11.44
CA SER A 201 -2.94 -18.15 -10.15
C SER A 201 -2.19 -19.38 -9.64
N GLN A 202 -0.99 -19.19 -9.13
CA GLN A 202 -0.22 -20.23 -8.43
C GLN A 202 -0.12 -19.82 -6.96
N PRO A 203 -1.14 -20.12 -6.13
CA PRO A 203 -1.05 -19.82 -4.71
C PRO A 203 0.05 -20.67 -4.07
N PHE A 204 0.94 -20.05 -3.31
CA PHE A 204 1.95 -20.71 -2.50
C PHE A 204 1.52 -20.68 -1.03
N LEU A 205 1.41 -21.85 -0.41
CA LEU A 205 1.10 -21.95 1.02
C LEU A 205 2.38 -22.30 1.77
N TYR A 206 2.82 -21.39 2.64
CA TYR A 206 4.02 -21.58 3.43
C TYR A 206 3.68 -21.75 4.92
N PHE A 207 3.94 -22.96 5.43
CA PHE A 207 3.65 -23.31 6.81
C PHE A 207 4.88 -23.08 7.69
N TYR A 208 4.90 -22.01 8.48
CA TYR A 208 6.06 -21.66 9.30
C TYR A 208 6.12 -22.43 10.62
N LYS A 209 4.96 -22.78 11.20
CA LYS A 209 4.81 -23.56 12.45
C LYS A 209 3.56 -24.43 12.41
N CYS A 210 3.60 -25.50 11.63
CA CYS A 210 2.54 -26.51 11.59
C CYS A 210 3.06 -27.78 12.27
N ASN A 211 2.50 -28.11 13.44
CA ASN A 211 2.97 -29.26 14.22
C ASN A 211 2.36 -30.58 13.73
N GLU A 212 1.17 -30.55 13.10
CA GLU A 212 0.49 -31.71 12.55
C GLU A 212 -0.33 -31.31 11.31
N ILE A 213 -0.24 -32.09 10.23
CA ILE A 213 -1.16 -32.07 9.08
C ILE A 213 -1.91 -33.41 9.15
N LYS A 214 -3.24 -33.38 9.33
CA LYS A 214 -4.10 -34.57 9.33
C LYS A 214 -4.97 -34.60 8.09
#